data_AF-A0A834EFY6-F1
#
_entry.id   AF-A0A834EFY6-F1
#
_cell.length_a   1.000
_cell.length_b   1.000
_cell.length_c   1.000
_cell.angle_alpha   90.00
_cell.angle_beta   90.00
_cell.angle_gamma   90.00
#
_symmetry.space_group_name_H-M   'P 1'
#
loop_
_entity.id
_entity.type
_entity.pdbx_description
1 polymer ?
#
loop_
_entity_poly.entity_id
_entity_poly.type
_entity_poly.pdbx_seq_one_letter_code
_entity_poly.pdbx_strand_id
1 'polypeptide(L)'
;MANGQDRVVALVDMDCFFVQVEQRQNPHLKNKPCAVVQYKSWKGGGIIAVSYEARAFGVTRYMWADDAKKLCPDLLLTQVRESRGKSNLTK
;
A
#
# COMPACT_ATOMS: atom_id res chain seq x y z
N MET A 1 1.74 -40.49 -21.72
CA MET A 1 0.98 -39.26 -21.36
C MET A 1 1.98 -38.24 -20.85
N ALA A 2 1.98 -37.00 -21.35
CA ALA A 2 2.84 -35.94 -20.82
C ALA A 2 2.21 -35.36 -19.54
N ASN A 3 3.03 -35.11 -18.51
CA ASN A 3 2.58 -34.70 -17.17
C ASN A 3 2.93 -33.24 -16.82
N GLY A 4 3.45 -32.46 -17.78
CA GLY A 4 3.71 -31.03 -17.63
C GLY A 4 4.86 -30.68 -16.69
N GLN A 5 5.80 -31.59 -16.44
CA GLN A 5 6.93 -31.40 -15.52
C GLN A 5 8.22 -30.90 -16.21
N ASP A 6 8.16 -30.57 -17.50
CA ASP A 6 9.32 -30.24 -18.32
C ASP A 6 9.88 -28.83 -18.05
N ARG A 7 9.12 -28.00 -17.33
CA ARG A 7 9.45 -26.60 -17.05
C ARG A 7 9.48 -26.35 -15.55
N VAL A 8 10.47 -25.58 -15.12
CA VAL A 8 10.46 -24.91 -13.82
C VAL A 8 10.05 -23.46 -14.05
N VAL A 9 8.95 -23.03 -13.44
CA VAL A 9 8.41 -21.66 -13.59
C VAL A 9 8.38 -21.01 -12.22
N ALA A 10 8.88 -19.78 -12.13
CA ALA A 10 8.79 -18.95 -10.93
C ALA A 10 8.03 -17.65 -11.23
N LEU A 11 7.38 -17.11 -10.21
CA LEU A 11 6.72 -15.80 -10.22
C LEU A 11 7.28 -14.99 -9.07
N VAL A 12 7.72 -13.76 -9.37
CA VAL A 12 8.20 -12.81 -8.37
C VAL A 12 7.16 -11.70 -8.22
N ASP A 13 6.67 -11.52 -6.99
CA ASP A 13 5.77 -10.44 -6.60
C ASP A 13 6.39 -9.66 -5.44
N MET A 14 6.22 -8.34 -5.45
CA MET A 14 6.83 -7.48 -4.45
C MET A 14 5.92 -7.33 -3.25
N ASP A 15 6.47 -7.56 -2.06
CA ASP A 15 5.80 -7.29 -0.79
C ASP A 15 5.29 -5.85 -0.71
N CYS A 16 3.99 -5.67 -0.48
CA CYS A 16 3.32 -4.38 -0.28
C CYS A 16 3.86 -3.21 -1.14
N PHE A 17 4.10 -3.47 -2.43
CA PHE A 17 4.98 -2.70 -3.32
C PHE A 17 5.00 -1.17 -3.13
N PHE A 18 3.85 -0.48 -3.24
CA PHE A 18 3.81 0.98 -3.11
C PHE A 18 4.22 1.48 -1.73
N VAL A 19 3.96 0.72 -0.66
CA VAL A 19 4.45 1.06 0.67
C VAL A 19 5.98 0.98 0.72
N GLN A 20 6.59 -0.08 0.18
CA GLN A 20 8.06 -0.21 0.16
C GLN A 20 8.73 0.90 -0.66
N VAL A 21 8.12 1.36 -1.75
CA VAL A 21 8.61 2.52 -2.52
C VAL A 21 8.67 3.77 -1.64
N GLU A 22 7.63 4.01 -0.84
CA GLU A 22 7.52 5.18 0.04
C GLU A 22 8.43 5.05 1.27
N GLN A 23 8.56 3.85 1.85
CA GLN A 23 9.51 3.55 2.93
C GLN A 23 10.97 3.73 2.52
N ARG A 24 11.29 3.46 1.24
CA ARG A 24 12.62 3.75 0.68
C ARG A 24 12.87 5.26 0.60
N GLN A 25 11.87 6.04 0.18
CA GLN A 25 11.99 7.50 0.05
C GLN A 25 11.96 8.21 1.40
N ASN A 26 11.17 7.72 2.35
CA ASN A 26 11.06 8.25 3.70
C ASN A 26 11.33 7.13 4.73
N PRO A 27 12.58 7.02 5.22
CA PRO A 27 12.96 6.00 6.19
C PRO A 27 12.16 6.02 7.50
N HIS A 28 11.51 7.12 7.85
CA HIS A 28 10.67 7.20 9.06
C HIS A 28 9.43 6.30 9.01
N LEU A 29 9.07 5.79 7.83
CA LEU A 29 7.95 4.87 7.60
C LEU A 29 8.35 3.37 7.71
N LYS A 30 9.66 3.06 7.75
CA LYS A 30 10.13 1.67 7.83
C LYS A 30 9.71 1.03 9.16
N ASN A 31 9.30 -0.24 9.09
CA ASN A 31 8.91 -1.06 10.24
C ASN A 31 7.78 -0.43 11.08
N LYS A 32 6.87 0.29 10.43
CA LYS A 32 5.74 0.98 11.08
C LYS A 32 4.44 0.69 10.34
N PRO A 33 3.29 0.73 11.04
CA PRO A 33 1.99 0.64 10.39
C PRO A 33 1.82 1.83 9.45
N CYS A 34 1.92 1.57 8.16
CA CYS A 34 1.73 2.56 7.11
C CYS A 34 0.90 2.04 5.93
N ALA A 35 0.27 2.98 5.23
CA ALA A 35 -0.54 2.74 4.05
C ALA A 35 -0.38 3.86 3.02
N VAL A 36 -0.53 3.51 1.74
CA VAL A 36 -0.56 4.47 0.63
C VAL A 36 -2.00 4.76 0.26
N VAL A 37 -2.34 6.05 0.13
CA VAL A 37 -3.69 6.53 -0.21
C VAL A 37 -3.71 7.35 -1.50
N GLN A 38 -4.83 7.34 -2.21
CA GLN A 38 -5.11 8.26 -3.31
C GLN A 38 -6.19 9.27 -2.90
N TYR A 39 -5.97 10.53 -3.28
CA TYR A 39 -6.80 11.67 -2.89
C TYR A 39 -6.89 11.83 -1.37
N LYS A 40 -7.68 12.81 -0.92
CA LYS A 40 -7.84 13.09 0.52
C LYS A 40 -9.20 13.65 0.91
N SER A 41 -9.82 14.47 0.05
CA SER A 41 -11.04 15.22 0.38
C SER A 41 -12.22 14.33 0.78
N TRP A 42 -12.33 13.12 0.21
CA TRP A 42 -13.36 12.16 0.56
C TRP A 42 -12.81 11.09 1.51
N LYS A 43 -13.31 11.10 2.76
CA LYS A 43 -13.02 10.10 3.80
C LYS A 43 -11.51 9.84 4.04
N GLY A 44 -10.69 10.88 3.91
CA GLY A 44 -9.23 10.79 4.11
C GLY A 44 -8.46 10.12 2.97
N GLY A 45 -9.13 9.72 1.88
CA GLY A 45 -8.53 9.05 0.73
C GLY A 45 -8.70 7.52 0.75
N GLY A 46 -8.67 6.92 -0.43
CA GLY A 46 -8.80 5.46 -0.59
C GLY A 46 -7.46 4.75 -0.48
N ILE A 47 -7.35 3.75 0.38
CA ILE A 47 -6.13 2.95 0.58
C ILE A 47 -5.90 2.00 -0.59
N ILE A 48 -4.72 2.07 -1.19
CA ILE A 48 -4.31 1.23 -2.32
C ILE A 48 -3.20 0.22 -1.99
N ALA A 49 -2.44 0.44 -0.92
CA ALA A 49 -1.40 -0.47 -0.44
C ALA A 49 -1.21 -0.35 1.08
N VAL A 50 -0.89 -1.46 1.74
CA VAL A 50 -0.83 -1.57 3.20
C VAL A 50 0.38 -2.40 3.62
N SER A 51 1.16 -1.85 4.56
CA SER A 51 2.26 -2.54 5.25
C SER A 51 1.77 -3.75 6.05
N TYR A 52 2.65 -4.72 6.30
CA TYR A 52 2.28 -5.89 7.10
C TYR A 52 1.92 -5.51 8.55
N GLU A 53 2.62 -4.52 9.10
CA GLU A 53 2.38 -3.96 10.43
C GLU A 53 0.96 -3.38 10.53
N ALA A 54 0.49 -2.65 9.51
CA ALA A 54 -0.87 -2.13 9.50
C ALA A 54 -1.93 -3.21 9.26
N ARG A 55 -1.62 -4.26 8.47
CA ARG A 55 -2.52 -5.41 8.28
C ARG A 55 -2.80 -6.16 9.59
N ALA A 56 -1.85 -6.19 10.52
CA ALA A 56 -2.05 -6.79 11.84
C ALA A 56 -3.17 -6.11 12.65
N PHE A 57 -3.49 -4.85 12.37
CA PHE A 57 -4.62 -4.12 12.95
C PHE A 57 -5.93 -4.29 12.16
N GLY A 58 -5.93 -5.09 11.08
CA GLY A 58 -7.08 -5.28 10.19
C GLY A 58 -7.21 -4.21 9.10
N VAL A 59 -6.21 -3.35 8.88
CA VAL A 59 -6.23 -2.39 7.77
C VAL A 59 -6.07 -3.13 6.45
N THR A 60 -6.95 -2.86 5.48
CA THR A 60 -6.93 -3.51 4.16
C THR A 60 -6.96 -2.50 3.01
N ARG A 61 -6.63 -2.97 1.80
CA ARG A 61 -6.89 -2.23 0.56
C ARG A 61 -8.41 -2.02 0.40
N TYR A 62 -8.78 -0.91 -0.21
CA TYR A 62 -10.16 -0.42 -0.38
C TYR A 62 -10.82 0.18 0.87
N MET A 63 -10.17 0.15 2.03
CA MET A 63 -10.61 0.97 3.15
C MET A 63 -10.41 2.46 2.87
N TRP A 64 -11.30 3.27 3.41
CA TRP A 64 -11.05 4.70 3.56
C TRP A 64 -10.04 4.94 4.67
N ALA A 65 -9.18 5.94 4.51
CA ALA A 65 -8.15 6.24 5.50
C ALA A 65 -8.76 6.60 6.87
N ASP A 66 -9.89 7.30 6.89
CA ASP A 66 -10.61 7.63 8.12
C ASP A 66 -11.11 6.38 8.86
N ASP A 67 -11.57 5.38 8.12
CA ASP A 67 -12.04 4.11 8.71
C ASP A 67 -10.86 3.25 9.18
N ALA A 68 -9.76 3.23 8.41
CA ALA A 68 -8.52 2.55 8.80
C ALA A 68 -7.89 3.17 10.06
N LYS A 69 -7.99 4.49 10.23
CA LYS A 69 -7.52 5.20 11.43
C LYS A 69 -8.27 4.81 12.71
N LYS A 70 -9.52 4.33 12.60
CA LYS A 70 -10.27 3.80 13.75
C LYS A 70 -9.69 2.46 14.23
N LEU A 71 -9.20 1.64 13.29
CA LEU A 71 -8.57 0.35 13.58
C LEU A 71 -7.12 0.51 14.03
N CYS A 72 -6.40 1.46 13.43
CA CYS A 72 -5.00 1.76 13.73
C CYS A 72 -4.81 3.28 13.90
N PRO A 73 -4.99 3.81 15.12
CA PRO A 73 -4.85 5.25 15.39
C PRO A 73 -3.49 5.83 14.98
N ASP A 74 -2.43 5.04 15.12
CA ASP A 74 -1.05 5.42 14.77
C ASP A 74 -0.69 5.21 13.28
N LEU A 75 -1.65 4.84 12.43
CA LEU A 75 -1.42 4.57 11.00
C LEU A 75 -0.76 5.75 10.29
N LEU A 76 0.41 5.54 9.70
CA LEU A 76 1.09 6.54 8.89
C LEU A 76 0.57 6.49 7.45
N LEU A 77 0.16 7.63 6.92
CA LEU A 77 -0.37 7.74 5.57
C LEU A 77 0.61 8.47 4.67
N THR A 78 0.87 7.90 3.50
CA THR A 78 1.54 8.60 2.39
C THR A 78 0.56 8.71 1.23
N GLN A 79 0.49 9.89 0.61
CA GLN A 79 -0.45 10.18 -0.46
C GLN A 79 0.27 10.08 -1.81
N VAL A 80 -0.36 9.39 -2.75
CA VAL A 80 0.08 9.38 -4.14
C VAL A 80 0.11 10.81 -4.67
N ARG A 81 1.19 11.18 -5.37
CA ARG A 81 1.32 12.50 -6.01
C ARG A 81 0.11 12.78 -6.90
N GLU A 82 -0.43 13.99 -6.80
CA GLU A 82 -1.44 14.48 -7.72
C GLU A 82 -0.82 15.45 -8.72
N SER A 83 -1.21 15.33 -9.99
CA SER A 83 -0.78 16.22 -11.06
C SER A 83 -1.94 16.43 -12.01
N ARG A 84 -2.29 17.70 -12.29
CA ARG A 84 -3.41 18.09 -13.16
C ARG A 84 -4.74 17.46 -12.73
N GLY A 85 -5.02 17.44 -11.43
CA GLY A 85 -6.30 16.98 -10.87
C GLY A 85 -6.50 15.47 -10.84
N LYS A 86 -5.45 14.67 -11.08
CA LYS A 86 -5.50 13.20 -11.04
C LYS A 86 -4.29 12.62 -10.34
N SER A 87 -4.45 11.42 -9.78
CA SER A 87 -3.33 10.64 -9.26
C SER A 87 -2.27 10.40 -10.35
N ASN A 88 -1.01 10.50 -9.94
CA ASN A 88 0.16 10.36 -10.79
C ASN A 88 1.18 9.43 -10.10
N LEU A 89 1.44 8.28 -10.74
CA LEU A 89 2.39 7.28 -10.25
C LEU A 89 3.81 7.49 -10.79
N THR A 90 3.99 8.45 -11.70
CA THR A 90 5.32 8.84 -12.19
C THR A 90 6.07 9.55 -11.06
N LYS A 91 7.20 8.97 -10.66
CA LYS A 91 8.15 9.58 -9.73
C LYS A 91 9.05 10.56 -10.46
#